data_AF-A0A6J6LMR7-F1
#
_entry.id   AF-A0A6J6LMR7-F1
#
_cell.length_a   1.000
_cell.length_b   1.000
_cell.length_c   1.000
_cell.angle_alpha   90.00
_cell.angle_beta   90.00
_cell.angle_gamma   90.00
#
_symmetry.space_group_name_H-M   'P 1'
#
loop_
_entity.id
_entity.type
_entity.pdbx_description
1 polymer ?
#
loop_
_entity_poly.entity_id
_entity_poly.type
_entity_poly.pdbx_seq_one_letter_code
_entity_poly.pdbx_strand_id
1 'polypeptide(L)'
;MTLFKKHSSVHGVTTQLCAQSLHLGRGLFQFAVTPLEAVATIAQDIGMKPGYAVGLPADEIGVFTLSNPWPSPAHDERTVYLDQYSGDVLAEAGWDVSLD
;
A
#
# COMPACT_ATOMS: atom_id res chain seq x y z
N MET A 1 35.47 3.99 34.98
CA MET A 1 34.67 4.29 36.18
C MET A 1 33.56 5.24 35.74
N THR A 2 32.38 4.68 35.48
CA THR A 2 31.30 5.36 34.76
C THR A 2 30.45 6.17 35.74
N LEU A 3 30.31 7.47 35.49
CA LEU A 3 29.52 8.38 36.32
C LEU A 3 28.11 8.50 35.70
N PHE A 4 27.12 7.85 36.32
CA PHE A 4 25.70 8.00 35.99
C PHE A 4 25.11 9.11 36.86
N LYS A 5 24.47 10.13 36.25
CA LYS A 5 23.48 10.94 36.97
C LYS A 5 22.42 11.57 36.05
N LYS A 6 21.17 11.25 36.40
CA LYS A 6 19.91 12.03 36.25
C LYS A 6 19.39 12.18 34.80
N HIS A 7 18.13 11.87 34.48
CA HIS A 7 16.93 12.51 35.02
C HIS A 7 15.66 11.65 34.86
N SER A 8 14.80 11.70 35.87
CA SER A 8 13.38 11.33 35.81
C SER A 8 12.63 12.23 34.82
N SER A 9 11.72 11.67 34.01
CA SER A 9 10.45 12.33 33.64
C SER A 9 9.56 11.48 32.72
N VAL A 10 8.36 11.20 33.24
CA VAL A 10 7.03 11.19 32.59
C VAL A 10 6.85 10.70 31.15
N HIS A 11 6.00 9.66 31.06
CA HIS A 11 4.96 9.42 30.05
C HIS A 11 4.86 10.45 28.92
N GLY A 12 5.39 10.04 27.76
CA GLY A 12 5.24 10.71 26.49
C GLY A 12 5.82 9.79 25.44
N VAL A 13 5.00 8.89 24.90
CA VAL A 13 5.35 8.12 23.70
C VAL A 13 5.33 9.09 22.52
N THR A 14 6.37 9.92 22.46
CA THR A 14 6.78 10.61 21.24
C THR A 14 7.54 9.58 20.43
N THR A 15 6.96 9.14 19.32
CA THR A 15 7.62 8.31 18.32
C THR A 15 8.78 9.13 17.73
N GLN A 16 9.93 9.06 18.42
CA GLN A 16 11.20 9.61 17.98
C GLN A 16 11.59 8.84 16.70
N LEU A 17 11.41 9.47 15.53
CA LEU A 17 11.99 8.98 14.28
C LEU A 17 13.50 8.94 14.47
N CYS A 18 14.00 7.75 14.79
CA CYS A 18 15.39 7.50 15.08
C CYS A 18 16.12 7.32 13.74
N ALA A 19 16.48 8.43 13.09
CA ALA A 19 17.49 8.43 12.05
C ALA A 19 18.85 8.14 12.69
N GLN A 20 19.29 6.88 12.70
CA GLN A 20 20.63 6.49 13.14
C GLN A 20 21.32 5.60 12.10
N SER A 21 22.18 6.28 11.33
CA SER A 21 23.54 5.88 10.95
C SER A 21 23.76 4.57 10.17
N LEU A 22 24.18 4.74 8.91
CA LEU A 22 24.88 3.75 8.09
C LEU A 22 26.03 3.08 8.87
N HIS A 23 26.06 1.76 8.90
CA HIS A 23 27.28 0.93 9.00
C HIS A 23 27.05 -0.40 8.26
N LEU A 24 28.00 -0.73 7.38
CA LEU A 24 28.11 -1.93 6.55
C LEU A 24 27.90 -3.24 7.35
N GLY A 25 27.08 -4.14 6.79
CA GLY A 25 27.17 -5.57 7.09
C GLY A 25 25.85 -6.33 7.14
N ARG A 26 25.47 -6.92 6.01
CA ARG A 26 24.71 -8.19 5.93
C ARG A 26 23.30 -8.20 6.58
N GLY A 27 22.29 -8.02 5.73
CA GLY A 27 21.02 -8.75 5.85
C GLY A 27 19.89 -8.07 6.62
N LEU A 28 19.58 -6.80 6.32
CA LEU A 28 18.24 -6.27 6.58
C LEU A 28 17.42 -6.51 5.32
N PHE A 29 16.65 -7.60 5.27
CA PHE A 29 15.52 -7.68 4.34
C PHE A 29 14.63 -6.48 4.67
N GLN A 30 14.62 -5.50 3.77
CA GLN A 30 13.88 -4.27 3.95
C GLN A 30 12.41 -4.63 3.77
N PHE A 31 11.65 -4.70 4.86
CA PHE A 31 10.18 -4.74 4.82
C PHE A 31 9.62 -3.36 4.48
N ALA A 32 10.17 -2.73 3.44
CA ALA A 32 9.57 -1.54 2.87
C ALA A 32 8.29 -1.98 2.15
N VAL A 33 7.25 -1.16 2.26
CA VAL A 33 5.99 -1.36 1.53
C VAL A 33 6.31 -1.49 0.04
N THR A 34 6.19 -2.69 -0.51
CA THR A 34 6.29 -2.94 -1.95
C THR A 34 5.08 -2.36 -2.67
N PRO A 35 5.20 -2.06 -3.97
CA PRO A 35 4.06 -1.59 -4.76
C PRO A 35 2.86 -2.53 -4.70
N LEU A 36 3.10 -3.85 -4.63
CA LEU A 36 2.01 -4.82 -4.60
C LEU A 36 1.24 -4.79 -3.27
N GLU A 37 1.89 -4.60 -2.13
CA GLU A 37 1.16 -4.45 -0.87
C GLU A 37 0.47 -3.09 -0.74
N ALA A 38 1.00 -2.03 -1.37
CA ALA A 38 0.29 -0.77 -1.50
C ALA A 38 -1.01 -0.96 -2.30
N VAL A 39 -0.93 -1.61 -3.46
CA VAL A 39 -2.10 -1.96 -4.29
C VAL A 39 -3.11 -2.83 -3.53
N ALA A 40 -2.64 -3.80 -2.74
CA ALA A 40 -3.50 -4.64 -1.93
C ALA A 40 -4.19 -3.88 -0.78
N THR A 41 -3.52 -2.85 -0.23
CA THR A 41 -4.10 -1.95 0.78
C THR A 41 -5.20 -1.09 0.15
N ILE A 42 -4.91 -0.47 -1.00
CA ILE A 42 -5.88 0.33 -1.76
C ILE A 42 -7.11 -0.51 -2.13
N ALA A 43 -6.91 -1.75 -2.59
CA ALA A 43 -8.00 -2.66 -2.92
C ALA A 43 -8.95 -2.91 -1.74
N GLN A 44 -8.41 -3.03 -0.52
CA GLN A 44 -9.21 -3.17 0.70
C GLN A 44 -9.95 -1.88 1.03
N ASP A 45 -9.26 -0.74 0.96
CA ASP A 45 -9.82 0.57 1.29
C ASP A 45 -10.98 0.96 0.36
N ILE A 46 -10.87 0.65 -0.94
CA ILE A 46 -11.93 0.90 -1.92
C ILE A 46 -13.01 -0.20 -1.94
N GLY A 47 -12.89 -1.24 -1.12
CA GLY A 47 -13.92 -2.28 -0.99
C GLY A 47 -13.96 -3.30 -2.13
N MET A 48 -12.83 -3.64 -2.76
CA MET A 48 -12.76 -4.75 -3.70
C MET A 48 -13.15 -6.07 -3.01
N LYS A 49 -13.83 -6.96 -3.74
CA LYS A 49 -14.27 -8.23 -3.15
C LYS A 49 -13.09 -9.19 -2.97
N PRO A 50 -13.04 -9.99 -1.90
CA PRO A 50 -12.01 -11.01 -1.75
C PRO A 50 -11.94 -11.92 -2.99
N GLY A 51 -10.72 -12.17 -3.45
CA GLY A 51 -10.48 -12.91 -4.69
C GLY A 51 -10.38 -12.04 -5.95
N TYR A 52 -10.39 -10.71 -5.82
CA TYR A 52 -10.03 -9.82 -6.93
C TYR A 52 -8.67 -10.19 -7.55
N ALA A 53 -8.54 -9.99 -8.86
CA ALA A 53 -7.29 -10.14 -9.59
C ALA A 53 -6.52 -8.82 -9.65
N VAL A 54 -5.19 -8.91 -9.68
CA VAL A 54 -4.29 -7.78 -9.90
C VAL A 54 -3.59 -7.96 -11.24
N GLY A 55 -3.80 -7.03 -12.17
CA GLY A 55 -2.96 -6.88 -13.36
C GLY A 55 -1.76 -6.00 -13.05
N LEU A 56 -0.57 -6.47 -13.39
CA LEU A 56 0.66 -5.69 -13.25
C LEU A 56 0.83 -4.72 -14.43
N PRO A 57 1.41 -3.54 -14.22
CA PRO A 57 1.81 -2.67 -15.31
C PRO A 57 2.82 -3.39 -16.21
N ALA A 58 2.67 -3.19 -17.52
CA ALA A 58 3.54 -3.83 -18.51
C ALA A 58 4.90 -3.14 -18.66
N ASP A 59 4.96 -1.84 -18.38
CA ASP A 59 6.14 -0.98 -18.52
C ASP A 59 6.09 0.19 -17.52
N GLU A 60 7.00 1.15 -17.67
CA GLU A 60 7.18 2.28 -16.75
C GLU A 60 6.07 3.35 -16.81
N ILE A 61 5.23 3.31 -17.84
CA ILE A 61 4.06 4.20 -18.00
C ILE A 61 2.74 3.44 -17.84
N GLY A 62 2.82 2.17 -17.43
CA GLY A 62 1.66 1.31 -17.22
C GLY A 62 0.86 1.69 -15.99
N VAL A 63 -0.23 0.93 -15.79
CA VAL A 63 -1.12 1.06 -14.63
C VAL A 63 -1.34 -0.32 -14.02
N PHE A 64 -1.60 -0.35 -12.72
CA PHE A 64 -2.18 -1.54 -12.11
C PHE A 64 -3.67 -1.62 -12.45
N THR A 65 -4.17 -2.84 -12.55
CA THR A 65 -5.61 -3.09 -12.64
C THR A 65 -6.08 -3.97 -11.50
N LEU A 66 -7.22 -3.63 -10.91
CA LEU A 66 -7.93 -4.47 -9.94
C LEU A 66 -9.23 -4.90 -10.58
N SER A 67 -9.52 -6.21 -10.63
CA SER A 67 -10.78 -6.69 -11.19
C SER A 67 -11.42 -7.77 -10.34
N ASN A 68 -12.73 -7.66 -10.10
CA ASN A 68 -13.48 -8.76 -9.49
C ASN A 68 -13.65 -9.88 -10.53
N PRO A 69 -13.19 -11.12 -10.28
CA PRO A 69 -13.24 -12.17 -11.28
C PRO A 69 -14.67 -12.67 -11.53
N TRP A 70 -14.91 -13.14 -12.76
CA TRP A 70 -16.04 -13.98 -13.13
C TRP A 70 -15.87 -15.40 -12.53
N PRO A 71 -16.94 -16.14 -12.16
CA PRO A 71 -18.37 -15.86 -12.28
C PRO A 71 -18.96 -15.24 -11.01
N SER A 72 -18.62 -13.98 -10.74
CA SER A 72 -19.40 -13.16 -9.82
C SER A 72 -20.69 -12.66 -10.50
N PRO A 73 -21.74 -12.31 -9.74
CA PRO A 73 -22.91 -11.61 -10.28
C PRO A 73 -22.48 -10.40 -11.14
N ALA A 74 -23.16 -10.13 -12.25
CA ALA A 74 -22.79 -9.03 -13.15
C ALA A 74 -22.75 -7.65 -12.43
N HIS A 75 -23.58 -7.45 -11.41
CA HIS A 75 -23.56 -6.25 -10.57
C HIS A 75 -22.27 -6.08 -9.74
N ASP A 76 -21.52 -7.16 -9.52
CA ASP A 76 -20.26 -7.14 -8.80
C ASP A 76 -19.06 -6.94 -9.73
N GLU A 77 -19.28 -6.90 -11.06
CA GLU A 77 -18.23 -6.60 -12.02
C GLU A 77 -17.73 -5.18 -11.78
N ARG A 78 -16.44 -5.10 -11.46
CA ARG A 78 -15.75 -3.86 -11.17
C ARG A 78 -14.30 -4.02 -11.59
N THR A 79 -13.82 -3.06 -12.37
CA THR A 79 -12.41 -2.92 -12.75
C THR A 79 -11.94 -1.52 -12.39
N VAL A 80 -10.87 -1.41 -11.62
CA VAL A 80 -10.27 -0.14 -11.19
C VAL A 80 -8.86 -0.03 -11.77
N TYR A 81 -8.53 1.14 -12.32
CA TYR A 81 -7.22 1.46 -12.87
C TYR A 81 -6.47 2.37 -11.91
N LEU A 82 -5.27 1.95 -11.48
CA LEU A 82 -4.46 2.68 -10.50
C LEU A 82 -3.15 3.17 -11.11
N ASP A 83 -2.78 4.41 -10.83
CA ASP A 83 -1.45 4.93 -11.13
C ASP A 83 -0.38 4.12 -10.37
N GLN A 84 0.68 3.71 -11.07
CA GLN A 84 1.69 2.80 -10.51
C GLN A 84 2.65 3.45 -9.51
N TYR A 85 2.66 4.78 -9.40
CA TYR A 85 3.56 5.53 -8.53
C TYR A 85 2.81 6.20 -7.39
N SER A 86 1.68 6.86 -7.66
CA SER A 86 0.88 7.53 -6.64
C SER A 86 -0.16 6.61 -5.99
N GLY A 87 -0.61 5.57 -6.69
CA GLY A 87 -1.73 4.72 -6.25
C GLY A 87 -3.10 5.38 -6.44
N ASP A 88 -3.17 6.53 -7.13
CA ASP A 88 -4.43 7.21 -7.39
C ASP A 88 -5.33 6.37 -8.31
N VAL A 89 -6.64 6.40 -8.04
CA VAL A 89 -7.64 5.83 -8.94
C VAL A 89 -7.79 6.75 -10.14
N LEU A 90 -7.40 6.26 -11.31
CA LEU A 90 -7.47 7.00 -12.58
C LEU A 90 -8.81 6.81 -13.29
N ALA A 91 -9.40 5.62 -13.13
CA ALA A 91 -10.66 5.26 -13.74
C ALA A 91 -11.28 4.04 -13.05
N GLU A 92 -12.60 3.93 -13.17
CA GLU A 92 -13.36 2.78 -12.73
C GLU A 92 -14.38 2.39 -13.80
N ALA A 93 -14.52 1.10 -14.05
CA ALA A 93 -15.53 0.53 -14.92
C ALA A 93 -16.30 -0.56 -14.18
N GLY A 94 -17.62 -0.59 -14.32
CA GLY A 94 -18.49 -1.56 -13.66
C GLY A 94 -19.96 -1.32 -14.00
N TRP A 95 -20.85 -2.11 -13.41
CA TRP A 95 -22.27 -2.05 -13.72
C TRP A 95 -22.95 -0.72 -13.33
N ASP A 96 -22.56 -0.14 -12.19
CA ASP A 96 -23.17 1.08 -11.62
C ASP A 96 -22.11 2.14 -11.28
N VAL A 97 -21.21 2.42 -12.23
CA VAL A 97 -20.22 3.49 -12.06
C VAL A 97 -20.86 4.85 -12.40
N SER A 98 -21.25 5.59 -11.36
CA SER A 98 -21.51 7.03 -11.49
C SER A 98 -20.20 7.77 -11.27
N LEU A 99 -19.58 8.27 -12.34
CA LEU A 99 -18.45 9.20 -12.25
C LEU A 99 -19.04 10.56 -11.81
N ASP A 100 -18.84 10.94 -10.55
CA ASP A 100 -19.13 12.30 -10.08
C ASP A 100 -18.03 13.29 -10.48
#